data_AF-A0A9P6YNH5-F1
#
_entry.id   AF-A0A9P6YNH5-F1
#
_cell.length_a   1.000
_cell.length_b   1.000
_cell.length_c   1.000
_cell.angle_alpha   90.00
_cell.angle_beta   90.00
_cell.angle_gamma   90.00
#
_symmetry.space_group_name_H-M   'P 1'
#
loop_
_entity.id
_entity.type
_entity.pdbx_description
1 polymer ?
#
loop_
_entity_poly.entity_id
_entity_poly.type
_entity_poly.pdbx_seq_one_letter_code
_entity_poly.pdbx_strand_id
1 'polypeptide(L)'
;MDLFNHVYLKIGVRRAFPEAIKLLDGIGMTTLDHIHRILIESSGLEDGIYTKEDTLKLLEYTSICIREEKSRYQQPSYNTFAKRKLFGLQFVNYKLTLLSTFVVADNRWACVWERSTLIPHRWSERKYWFQVFELLFTLKDMIKEQDIVTEQLIDEHTGVISVPSEDTLRARCK
;
A
#
# COMPACT_ATOMS: atom_id res chain seq x y z
N MET A 1 6.48 2.44 -22.83
CA MET A 1 5.67 3.25 -21.89
C MET A 1 5.55 2.43 -20.62
N ASP A 2 6.56 2.51 -19.75
CA ASP A 2 6.64 1.65 -18.58
C ASP A 2 5.80 2.23 -17.44
N LEU A 3 4.75 1.50 -17.05
CA LEU A 3 3.82 1.98 -16.04
C LEU A 3 4.37 1.91 -14.61
N PHE A 4 5.43 1.13 -14.34
CA PHE A 4 5.88 0.81 -12.96
C PHE A 4 7.41 0.72 -12.77
N ASN A 5 8.21 1.64 -13.32
CA ASN A 5 9.68 1.61 -13.15
C ASN A 5 10.17 1.72 -11.68
N HIS A 6 9.29 2.11 -10.76
CA HIS A 6 9.62 2.31 -9.34
C HIS A 6 9.16 1.16 -8.43
N VAL A 7 8.34 0.22 -8.94
CA VAL A 7 7.74 -0.87 -8.16
C VAL A 7 7.89 -2.21 -8.86
N TYR A 8 8.45 -3.19 -8.17
CA TYR A 8 8.51 -4.57 -8.60
C TYR A 8 7.28 -5.34 -8.10
N LEU A 9 6.44 -5.83 -9.02
CA LEU A 9 5.26 -6.63 -8.70
C LEU A 9 5.56 -8.12 -8.81
N LYS A 10 5.27 -8.87 -7.76
CA LYS A 10 5.32 -10.34 -7.73
C LYS A 10 3.90 -10.88 -7.52
N ILE A 11 3.41 -11.64 -8.50
CA ILE A 11 2.10 -12.32 -8.46
C ILE A 11 2.37 -13.80 -8.20
N GLY A 12 1.65 -14.40 -7.24
CA GLY A 12 1.88 -15.77 -6.78
C GLY A 12 3.06 -15.89 -5.82
N VAL A 13 2.81 -15.65 -4.53
CA VAL A 13 3.88 -15.56 -3.51
C VAL A 13 4.22 -16.95 -2.97
N ARG A 14 5.27 -17.61 -3.51
CA ARG A 14 5.76 -18.90 -2.96
C ARG A 14 7.19 -18.94 -2.40
N ARG A 15 7.98 -17.86 -2.34
CA ARG A 15 9.29 -17.88 -1.64
C ARG A 15 9.73 -16.52 -1.05
N ALA A 16 10.27 -16.62 0.17
CA ALA A 16 11.12 -15.68 0.95
C ALA A 16 10.52 -14.40 1.56
N PHE A 17 9.36 -14.49 2.21
CA PHE A 17 8.76 -13.39 2.99
C PHE A 17 8.39 -13.86 4.42
N PRO A 18 8.19 -12.93 5.38
CA PRO A 18 7.57 -13.25 6.66
C PRO A 18 6.35 -14.15 6.43
N GLU A 19 6.17 -15.21 7.21
CA GLU A 19 5.21 -16.30 6.88
C GLU A 19 3.79 -15.81 6.56
N ALA A 20 3.39 -14.72 7.20
CA ALA A 20 2.08 -14.13 7.06
C ALA A 20 1.86 -13.50 5.66
N ILE A 21 2.88 -12.86 5.07
CA ILE A 21 2.80 -12.22 3.75
C ILE A 21 2.72 -13.25 2.59
N LYS A 22 3.02 -14.53 2.87
CA LYS A 22 2.88 -15.64 1.90
C LYS A 22 1.42 -15.93 1.53
N LEU A 23 0.47 -15.39 2.27
CA LEU A 23 -0.96 -15.64 2.06
C LEU A 23 -1.60 -14.68 1.06
N LEU A 24 -0.89 -13.65 0.63
CA LEU A 24 -1.39 -12.69 -0.35
C LEU A 24 -1.15 -13.17 -1.79
N ASP A 25 -2.11 -12.87 -2.67
CA ASP A 25 -2.02 -13.23 -4.09
C ASP A 25 -0.94 -12.44 -4.85
N GLY A 26 -0.65 -11.22 -4.40
CA GLY A 26 0.41 -10.41 -5.00
C GLY A 26 0.95 -9.32 -4.09
N ILE A 27 2.21 -8.95 -4.33
CA ILE A 27 2.92 -7.92 -3.57
C ILE A 27 3.72 -7.06 -4.53
N GLY A 28 3.62 -5.74 -4.37
CA GLY A 28 4.47 -4.74 -4.99
C GLY A 28 5.45 -4.14 -3.99
N MET A 29 6.73 -4.22 -4.32
CA MET A 29 7.81 -3.66 -3.52
C MET A 29 8.41 -2.45 -4.22
N THR A 30 8.74 -1.40 -3.48
CA THR A 30 9.43 -0.26 -4.09
C THR A 30 10.89 -0.59 -4.33
N THR A 31 11.47 0.08 -5.31
CA THR A 31 12.89 -0.02 -5.62
C THR A 31 13.75 0.90 -4.74
N LEU A 32 13.15 1.92 -4.13
CA LEU A 32 13.88 2.96 -3.39
C LEU A 32 14.24 2.54 -1.95
N ASP A 33 13.31 1.90 -1.24
CA ASP A 33 13.50 1.46 0.16
C ASP A 33 13.27 -0.05 0.37
N HIS A 34 12.91 -0.78 -0.70
CA HIS A 34 12.60 -2.21 -0.66
C HIS A 34 11.49 -2.57 0.33
N ILE A 35 10.55 -1.65 0.57
CA ILE A 35 9.37 -1.87 1.41
C ILE A 35 8.17 -2.27 0.53
N HIS A 36 7.31 -3.14 1.07
CA HIS A 36 6.05 -3.51 0.43
C HIS A 36 5.12 -2.30 0.44
N ARG A 37 4.69 -1.84 -0.74
CA ARG A 37 3.83 -0.66 -0.89
C ARG A 37 2.50 -0.97 -1.56
N ILE A 38 2.40 -2.11 -2.25
CA ILE A 38 1.17 -2.61 -2.85
C ILE A 38 0.94 -4.03 -2.36
N LEU A 39 -0.24 -4.31 -1.84
CA LEU A 39 -0.69 -5.66 -1.48
C LEU A 39 -1.92 -6.00 -2.32
N ILE A 40 -1.97 -7.21 -2.85
CA ILE A 40 -3.03 -7.66 -3.77
C ILE A 40 -3.67 -8.92 -3.21
N GLU A 41 -5.00 -8.92 -3.12
CA GLU A 41 -5.81 -10.10 -2.78
C GLU A 41 -6.96 -10.23 -3.77
N SER A 42 -7.22 -11.47 -4.17
CA SER A 42 -8.27 -11.85 -5.10
C SER A 42 -9.23 -12.84 -4.43
N SER A 43 -10.51 -12.49 -4.41
CA SER A 43 -11.59 -13.39 -4.01
C SER A 43 -12.26 -14.02 -5.24
N GLY A 44 -12.95 -15.15 -5.01
CA GLY A 44 -13.70 -15.86 -6.05
C GLY A 44 -14.95 -15.14 -6.56
N LEU A 45 -15.75 -15.85 -7.35
CA LEU A 45 -16.96 -15.33 -8.02
C LEU A 45 -18.17 -15.16 -7.09
N GLU A 46 -18.16 -15.80 -5.92
CA GLU A 46 -19.26 -15.73 -4.95
C GLU A 46 -18.94 -14.75 -3.82
N ASP A 47 -19.80 -13.74 -3.67
CA ASP A 47 -19.76 -12.85 -2.51
C ASP A 47 -20.20 -13.63 -1.26
N GLY A 48 -19.29 -13.76 -0.29
CA GLY A 48 -19.53 -14.56 0.91
C GLY A 48 -18.62 -14.21 2.08
N ILE A 49 -18.51 -15.14 3.03
CA ILE A 49 -17.62 -15.01 4.21
C ILE A 49 -16.16 -14.83 3.74
N TYR A 50 -15.78 -15.52 2.66
CA TYR A 50 -14.43 -15.44 2.07
C TYR A 50 -14.05 -14.03 1.62
N THR A 51 -14.96 -13.29 0.98
CA THR A 51 -14.71 -11.90 0.56
C THR A 51 -14.39 -10.98 1.76
N LYS A 52 -15.08 -11.18 2.89
CA LYS A 52 -14.85 -10.38 4.11
C LYS A 52 -13.52 -10.75 4.77
N GLU A 53 -13.20 -12.04 4.83
CA GLU A 53 -11.90 -12.52 5.31
C GLU A 53 -10.76 -11.96 4.47
N ASP A 54 -10.89 -11.94 3.15
CA ASP A 54 -9.88 -11.40 2.24
C ASP A 54 -9.69 -9.89 2.41
N THR A 55 -10.77 -9.13 2.60
CA THR A 55 -10.66 -7.71 2.98
C THR A 55 -9.92 -7.54 4.31
N LEU A 56 -10.26 -8.36 5.32
CA LEU A 56 -9.64 -8.31 6.64
C LEU A 56 -8.15 -8.67 6.58
N LYS A 57 -7.76 -9.69 5.80
CA LYS A 57 -6.36 -10.00 5.53
C LYS A 57 -5.64 -8.78 4.97
N LEU A 58 -6.22 -8.12 3.97
CA LEU A 58 -5.60 -6.98 3.32
C LEU A 58 -5.42 -5.80 4.29
N LEU A 59 -6.41 -5.53 5.15
CA LEU A 59 -6.32 -4.53 6.23
C LEU A 59 -5.26 -4.90 7.27
N GLU A 60 -5.25 -6.15 7.73
CA GLU A 60 -4.29 -6.65 8.71
C GLU A 60 -2.86 -6.51 8.15
N TYR A 61 -2.60 -6.99 6.93
CA TYR A 61 -1.28 -6.94 6.34
C TYR A 61 -0.80 -5.53 6.02
N THR A 62 -1.67 -4.65 5.53
CA THR A 62 -1.28 -3.25 5.35
C THR A 62 -0.91 -2.60 6.70
N SER A 63 -1.66 -2.90 7.77
CA SER A 63 -1.34 -2.39 9.12
C SER A 63 -0.02 -2.92 9.68
N ILE A 64 0.28 -4.21 9.44
CA ILE A 64 1.55 -4.84 9.84
C ILE A 64 2.71 -4.16 9.10
N CYS A 65 2.60 -3.95 7.78
CA CYS A 65 3.65 -3.33 7.00
C CYS A 65 3.93 -1.89 7.45
N ILE A 66 2.90 -1.07 7.74
CA ILE A 66 3.08 0.27 8.31
C ILE A 66 3.84 0.22 9.63
N ARG A 67 3.48 -0.73 10.52
CA ARG A 67 4.14 -0.87 11.82
C ARG A 67 5.60 -1.32 11.69
N GLU A 68 5.87 -2.26 10.79
CA GLU A 68 7.24 -2.70 10.49
C GLU A 68 8.08 -1.56 9.93
N GLU A 69 7.54 -0.79 9.00
CA GLU A 69 8.22 0.37 8.43
C GLU A 69 8.49 1.44 9.50
N LYS A 70 7.49 1.72 10.37
CA LYS A 70 7.66 2.62 11.50
C LYS A 70 8.78 2.16 12.44
N SER A 71 8.97 0.86 12.61
CA SER A 71 10.06 0.35 13.45
C SER A 71 11.44 0.60 12.85
N ARG A 72 11.56 0.62 11.51
CA ARG A 72 12.80 0.94 10.78
C ARG A 72 13.15 2.43 10.86
N TYR A 73 12.16 3.31 10.74
CA TYR A 73 12.36 4.77 10.78
C TYR A 73 12.08 5.32 12.18
N GLN A 74 13.13 5.63 12.96
CA GLN A 74 12.97 6.20 14.32
C GLN A 74 13.28 7.70 14.43
N GLN A 75 14.16 8.20 13.57
CA GLN A 75 14.61 9.60 13.59
C GLN A 75 13.72 10.57 12.79
N PRO A 76 13.01 10.15 11.71
CA PRO A 76 12.14 11.07 10.99
C PRO A 76 11.04 11.69 11.85
N SER A 77 10.54 12.83 11.41
CA SER A 77 9.45 13.51 12.08
C SER A 77 8.16 12.69 11.96
N TYR A 78 7.33 12.74 13.00
CA TYR A 78 6.01 12.10 12.95
C TYR A 78 5.16 12.65 11.80
N ASN A 79 5.28 13.95 11.50
CA ASN A 79 4.51 14.59 10.43
C ASN A 79 4.90 14.06 9.04
N THR A 80 6.19 13.81 8.80
CA THR A 80 6.65 13.20 7.55
C THR A 80 6.15 11.77 7.44
N PHE A 81 6.26 10.98 8.51
CA PHE A 81 5.77 9.61 8.52
C PHE A 81 4.24 9.50 8.39
N ALA A 82 3.48 10.46 8.93
CA ALA A 82 2.02 10.47 8.82
C ALA A 82 1.54 10.64 7.36
N LYS A 83 2.39 11.11 6.45
CA LYS A 83 2.10 11.16 5.01
C LYS A 83 2.24 9.80 4.32
N ARG A 84 2.77 8.79 5.02
CA ARG A 84 3.01 7.46 4.47
C ARG A 84 1.70 6.73 4.22
N LYS A 85 1.57 6.17 3.02
CA LYS A 85 0.44 5.34 2.59
C LYS A 85 0.94 4.02 2.02
N LEU A 86 0.20 2.96 2.33
CA LEU A 86 0.27 1.67 1.64
C LEU A 86 -1.00 1.44 0.85
N PHE A 87 -0.89 0.73 -0.27
CA PHE A 87 -1.99 0.52 -1.20
C PHE A 87 -2.44 -0.93 -1.21
N GLY A 88 -3.74 -1.12 -1.15
CA GLY A 88 -4.40 -2.41 -1.31
C GLY A 88 -5.13 -2.49 -2.63
N LEU A 89 -4.90 -3.54 -3.39
CA LEU A 89 -5.73 -3.90 -4.54
C LEU A 89 -6.54 -5.14 -4.19
N GLN A 90 -7.84 -4.96 -4.05
CA GLN A 90 -8.76 -6.06 -3.84
C GLN A 90 -9.51 -6.34 -5.14
N PHE A 91 -9.42 -7.58 -5.61
CA PHE A 91 -10.20 -8.07 -6.73
C PHE A 91 -11.27 -9.03 -6.22
N VAL A 92 -12.54 -8.67 -6.36
CA VAL A 92 -13.67 -9.53 -5.93
C VAL A 92 -14.60 -9.69 -7.11
N ASN A 93 -14.82 -10.93 -7.54
CA ASN A 93 -15.59 -11.25 -8.74
C ASN A 93 -14.99 -10.57 -10.00
N TYR A 94 -15.60 -9.48 -10.46
CA TYR A 94 -15.07 -8.64 -11.55
C TYR A 94 -14.82 -7.19 -11.12
N LYS A 95 -14.81 -6.92 -9.82
CA LYS A 95 -14.62 -5.57 -9.28
C LYS A 95 -13.19 -5.43 -8.74
N LEU A 96 -12.45 -4.50 -9.31
CA LEU A 96 -11.17 -4.05 -8.78
C LEU A 96 -11.39 -2.86 -7.86
N THR A 97 -10.81 -2.92 -6.67
CA THR A 97 -10.92 -1.90 -5.64
C THR A 97 -9.54 -1.48 -5.16
N LEU A 98 -9.28 -0.18 -5.17
CA LEU A 98 -8.09 0.43 -4.61
C LEU A 98 -8.41 0.97 -3.21
N LEU A 99 -7.60 0.53 -2.25
CA LEU A 99 -7.62 0.94 -0.85
C LEU A 99 -6.32 1.65 -0.52
N SER A 100 -6.34 2.61 0.40
CA SER A 100 -5.13 3.16 0.99
C SER A 100 -5.18 3.07 2.52
N THR A 101 -4.10 2.59 3.11
CA THR A 101 -3.92 2.48 4.55
C THR A 101 -2.82 3.44 4.98
N PHE A 102 -3.07 4.22 6.03
CA PHE A 102 -2.12 5.24 6.51
C PHE A 102 -2.29 5.50 8.02
N VAL A 103 -1.28 6.16 8.60
CA VAL A 103 -1.30 6.54 10.02
C VAL A 103 -2.11 7.81 10.23
N VAL A 104 -2.94 7.79 11.26
CA VAL A 104 -3.71 8.93 11.77
C VAL A 104 -3.16 9.29 13.16
N ALA A 105 -3.67 10.37 13.75
CA ALA A 105 -3.34 10.80 15.10
C ALA A 105 -3.41 9.65 16.13
N ASP A 106 -2.56 9.74 17.16
CA ASP A 106 -2.50 8.81 18.29
C ASP A 106 -2.08 7.38 17.92
N ASN A 107 -1.21 7.22 16.92
CA ASN A 107 -0.75 5.91 16.42
C ASN A 107 -1.88 4.99 15.93
N ARG A 108 -3.04 5.56 15.64
CA ARG A 108 -4.12 4.84 14.96
C ARG A 108 -3.84 4.78 13.48
N TRP A 109 -4.48 3.86 12.79
CA TRP A 109 -4.45 3.75 11.35
C TRP A 109 -5.86 3.83 10.80
N ALA A 110 -5.97 4.37 9.59
CA ALA A 110 -7.20 4.36 8.81
C ALA A 110 -6.93 3.62 7.52
N CYS A 111 -7.96 2.94 7.03
CA CYS A 111 -8.02 2.48 5.66
C CYS A 111 -9.19 3.16 4.98
N VAL A 112 -8.94 3.74 3.80
CA VAL A 112 -9.95 4.41 3.00
C VAL A 112 -10.07 3.73 1.65
N TRP A 113 -11.29 3.77 1.14
CA TRP A 113 -11.61 3.36 -0.22
C TRP A 113 -11.33 4.51 -1.17
N GLU A 114 -10.36 4.33 -2.06
CA GLU A 114 -9.95 5.38 -3.01
C GLU A 114 -10.80 5.31 -4.28
N ARG A 115 -11.01 4.10 -4.81
CA ARG A 115 -11.73 3.88 -6.07
C ARG A 115 -12.12 2.42 -6.27
N SER A 116 -13.19 2.17 -7.02
CA SER A 116 -13.43 0.86 -7.63
C SER A 116 -13.90 0.98 -9.06
N THR A 117 -13.72 -0.11 -9.80
CA THR A 117 -14.17 -0.25 -11.19
C THR A 117 -14.50 -1.70 -11.48
N LEU A 118 -15.35 -1.93 -12.48
CA LEU A 118 -15.53 -3.24 -13.08
C LEU A 118 -14.36 -3.52 -14.04
N ILE A 119 -13.71 -4.67 -13.90
CA ILE A 119 -12.83 -5.22 -14.93
C ILE A 119 -13.72 -5.86 -15.99
N PRO A 120 -13.68 -5.39 -17.25
CA PRO A 120 -14.48 -5.98 -18.32
C PRO A 120 -14.18 -7.46 -18.50
N HIS A 121 -15.20 -8.30 -18.34
CA HIS A 121 -15.11 -9.73 -18.65
C HIS A 121 -15.87 -10.08 -19.92
N ARG A 122 -16.79 -9.21 -20.36
CA ARG A 122 -17.54 -9.37 -21.62
C ARG A 122 -17.21 -8.25 -22.61
N TRP A 123 -17.35 -8.53 -23.91
CA TRP A 123 -17.09 -7.54 -24.97
C TRP A 123 -17.97 -6.28 -24.85
N SER A 124 -19.20 -6.43 -24.35
CA SER A 124 -20.13 -5.33 -24.08
C SER A 124 -19.63 -4.37 -23.00
N GLU A 125 -18.75 -4.83 -22.12
CA GLU A 125 -18.21 -4.08 -20.98
C GLU A 125 -16.91 -3.35 -21.32
N ARG A 126 -16.35 -3.53 -22.52
CA ARG A 126 -15.02 -3.00 -22.89
C ARG A 126 -14.83 -1.49 -22.65
N LYS A 127 -15.92 -0.72 -22.64
CA LYS A 127 -15.89 0.72 -22.30
C LYS A 127 -15.43 0.99 -20.85
N TYR A 128 -15.59 0.04 -19.93
CA TYR A 128 -15.10 0.18 -18.55
C TYR A 128 -13.58 0.03 -18.43
N TRP A 129 -12.86 -0.36 -19.50
CA TRP A 129 -11.39 -0.30 -19.50
C TRP A 129 -10.86 1.09 -19.22
N PHE A 130 -11.56 2.15 -19.63
CA PHE A 130 -11.17 3.53 -19.28
C PHE A 130 -11.13 3.75 -17.77
N GLN A 131 -12.11 3.22 -17.03
CA GLN A 131 -12.16 3.31 -15.56
C GLN A 131 -11.07 2.44 -14.90
N VAL A 132 -10.75 1.28 -15.49
CA VAL A 132 -9.61 0.45 -15.07
C VAL A 132 -8.30 1.23 -15.21
N PHE A 133 -8.05 1.84 -16.37
CA PHE A 133 -6.84 2.63 -16.57
C PHE A 133 -6.80 3.85 -15.65
N GLU A 134 -7.91 4.55 -15.44
CA GLU A 134 -7.99 5.67 -14.51
C GLU A 134 -7.64 5.24 -13.07
N LEU A 135 -8.12 4.08 -12.61
CA LEU A 135 -7.74 3.51 -11.32
C LEU A 135 -6.24 3.21 -11.26
N LEU A 136 -5.68 2.59 -12.30
CA LEU A 136 -4.24 2.29 -12.36
C LEU A 136 -3.38 3.55 -12.40
N PHE A 137 -3.82 4.60 -13.09
CA PHE A 137 -3.13 5.90 -13.09
C PHE A 137 -3.21 6.58 -11.72
N THR A 138 -4.37 6.51 -11.06
CA THR A 138 -4.53 7.00 -9.68
C THR A 138 -3.52 6.32 -8.76
N LEU A 139 -3.45 4.98 -8.79
CA LEU A 139 -2.46 4.21 -8.02
C LEU A 139 -1.03 4.65 -8.35
N LYS A 140 -0.70 4.80 -9.63
CA LYS A 140 0.64 5.22 -10.07
C LYS A 140 1.03 6.58 -9.51
N ASP A 141 0.14 7.56 -9.57
CA ASP A 141 0.43 8.90 -9.07
C ASP A 141 0.56 8.92 -7.54
N MET A 142 -0.29 8.18 -6.83
CA MET A 142 -0.14 7.99 -5.38
C MET A 142 1.19 7.32 -5.01
N ILE A 143 1.68 6.35 -5.80
CA ILE A 143 3.00 5.73 -5.57
C ILE A 143 4.12 6.75 -5.73
N LYS A 144 4.08 7.60 -6.77
CA LYS A 144 5.11 8.65 -6.94
C LYS A 144 5.13 9.62 -5.77
N GLU A 145 3.97 9.99 -5.23
CA GLU A 145 3.90 10.80 -4.01
C GLU A 145 4.59 10.10 -2.83
N GLN A 146 4.44 8.78 -2.71
CA GLN A 146 5.12 8.00 -1.68
C GLN A 146 6.63 7.90 -1.88
N ASP A 147 7.14 7.99 -3.11
CA ASP A 147 8.58 8.04 -3.38
C ASP A 147 9.19 9.35 -2.86
N ILE A 148 8.50 10.49 -3.05
CA ILE A 148 8.90 11.78 -2.47
C ILE A 148 8.91 11.70 -0.93
N VAL A 149 7.89 11.07 -0.34
CA VAL A 149 7.85 10.84 1.12
C VAL A 149 8.98 9.92 1.57
N THR A 150 9.33 8.87 0.79
CA THR A 150 10.47 7.99 1.09
C THR A 150 11.78 8.78 1.13
N GLU A 151 12.04 9.61 0.12
CA GLU A 151 13.27 10.42 0.07
C GLU A 151 13.38 11.31 1.31
N GLN A 152 12.28 12.01 1.66
CA GLN A 152 12.25 12.83 2.86
C GLN A 152 12.47 12.02 4.14
N LEU A 153 11.86 10.83 4.26
CA LEU A 153 12.08 9.94 5.41
C LEU A 153 13.54 9.48 5.49
N ILE A 154 14.19 9.18 4.36
CA ILE A 154 15.60 8.78 4.31
C ILE A 154 16.50 9.95 4.73
N ASP A 155 16.26 11.15 4.20
CA ASP A 155 17.04 12.34 4.52
C ASP A 155 16.95 12.71 5.99
N GLU A 156 15.73 12.67 6.56
CA GLU A 156 15.53 12.88 8.00
C GLU A 156 16.14 11.74 8.85
N HIS A 157 16.09 10.49 8.35
CA HIS A 157 16.63 9.35 9.09
C HIS A 157 18.15 9.35 9.16
N THR A 158 18.80 9.76 8.07
CA THR A 158 20.26 9.82 7.94
C THR A 158 20.85 11.11 8.53
N GLY A 159 20.01 12.08 8.88
CA GLY A 159 20.41 13.37 9.43
C GLY A 159 20.86 14.39 8.37
N VAL A 160 20.62 14.11 7.08
CA VAL A 160 20.77 15.10 6.00
C VAL A 160 19.83 16.28 6.24
N ILE A 161 18.60 15.98 6.68
CA ILE A 161 17.66 16.95 7.22
C ILE A 161 17.58 16.74 8.73
N SER A 162 17.85 17.81 9.49
CA SER A 162 17.74 17.78 10.95
C SER A 162 16.29 17.88 11.40
N VAL A 163 15.87 16.99 12.30
CA VAL A 163 14.54 16.98 12.92
C VAL A 163 14.69 17.24 14.42
N PRO A 164 13.92 18.16 15.02
CA PRO A 164 13.90 18.37 16.47
C PRO A 164 13.59 17.05 17.21
N SER A 165 14.31 16.79 18.31
CA SER A 165 14.23 15.50 19.03
C SER A 165 12.79 15.18 19.50
N GLU A 166 12.04 16.19 19.90
CA GLU A 166 10.64 16.13 20.32
C GLU A 166 9.67 15.72 19.20
N ASP A 167 10.02 15.99 17.95
CA ASP A 167 9.18 15.71 16.78
C ASP A 167 9.47 14.35 16.15
N THR A 168 10.57 13.70 16.55
CA THR A 168 10.95 12.38 16.05
C THR A 168 9.91 11.31 16.40
N LEU A 169 9.77 10.33 15.50
CA LEU A 169 8.95 9.15 15.75
C LEU A 169 9.29 8.45 17.07
N ARG A 170 10.59 8.37 17.41
CA ARG A 170 11.08 7.80 18.66
C ARG A 170 10.51 8.49 19.90
N ALA A 171 10.40 9.83 19.89
CA ALA A 171 9.90 10.59 21.03
C ALA A 171 8.39 10.39 21.25
N ARG A 172 7.61 10.21 20.17
CA ARG A 172 6.16 9.97 20.23
C ARG A 172 5.73 8.51 20.39
N CYS A 173 6.67 7.56 20.45
CA CYS A 173 6.40 6.14 20.71
C CYS A 173 6.66 5.72 22.17
N LYS A 174 6.95 6.67 23.06
CA LYS A 174 7.04 6.43 24.50
C LYS A 174 5.68 6.56 25.18
#